data_AF-A0A0Q4KSB9-F1
#
_entry.id   AF-A0A0Q4KSB9-F1
#
_cell.length_a   1.000
_cell.length_b   1.000
_cell.length_c   1.000
_cell.angle_alpha   90.00
_cell.angle_beta   90.00
_cell.angle_gamma   90.00
#
_symmetry.space_group_name_H-M   'P 1'
#
loop_
_entity.id
_entity.type
_entity.pdbx_description
1 polymer ?
#
loop_
_entity_poly.entity_id
_entity_poly.type
_entity_poly.pdbx_seq_one_letter_code
_entity_poly.pdbx_strand_id
1 'polypeptide(L)'
;MTDTTINDTRKAELLSTTVEHVDITKFDARPIIDAMGKMSFTSRDLARATRIYNQMLEDKDCSIFLVIAGSTSAGGCMDLYAELLRSNMIDGVVATGASIVDMDFFEGLGHKHYQALEIPDDNVLRSLYIDRIYDTYIDEEQLQDCDHTIGEIANSLEPKAYSSRAFIREMGKYLSEHGKKENSLVKLAYEHDVPIFCPAFVDSSAGFGLVKHQVDRAKEGKPYMVLDAIADFRELTDIKIKAGTTGLLMIGGGVPKNFIQDTVVCAEILGHDDVEMHKYAVQITVADVRDGACSSSTLKEAASWGKVDTALEQMVFAEAGSVMPLLASDAYHRGAWKNRAKRAFGKMFD
;
A
#
# COMPACT_ATOMS: atom_id res chain seq x y z
N MET A 1 33.23 11.46 -2.77
CA MET A 1 32.53 11.67 -1.49
C MET A 1 33.54 12.26 -0.54
N THR A 2 33.27 13.44 0.01
CA THR A 2 34.11 14.03 1.05
C THR A 2 34.06 13.14 2.28
N ASP A 3 35.23 12.80 2.77
CA ASP A 3 35.53 11.93 3.92
C ASP A 3 35.15 12.63 5.24
N THR A 4 33.90 13.09 5.34
CA THR A 4 33.35 13.66 6.57
C THR A 4 32.90 12.49 7.43
N THR A 5 33.65 12.19 8.49
CA THR A 5 33.27 11.15 9.45
C THR A 5 31.87 11.44 9.97
N ILE A 6 30.95 10.47 9.81
CA ILE A 6 29.59 10.57 10.34
C ILE A 6 29.70 10.72 11.87
N ASN A 7 28.92 11.64 12.44
CA ASN A 7 28.84 11.75 13.89
C ASN A 7 27.88 10.66 14.41
N ASP A 8 28.41 9.46 14.62
CA ASP A 8 27.65 8.26 15.01
C ASP A 8 26.86 8.46 16.31
N THR A 9 27.43 9.19 17.28
CA THR A 9 26.73 9.52 18.54
C THR A 9 25.47 10.32 18.25
N ARG A 10 25.57 11.36 17.42
CA ARG A 10 24.44 12.20 17.08
C ARG A 10 23.41 11.47 16.22
N LYS A 11 23.86 10.63 15.29
CA LYS A 11 22.97 9.75 14.51
C LYS A 11 22.18 8.83 15.44
N ALA A 12 22.84 8.15 16.37
CA ALA A 12 22.20 7.25 17.33
C ALA A 12 21.20 7.98 18.25
N GLU A 13 21.48 9.21 18.67
CA GLU A 13 20.52 10.03 19.43
C GLU A 13 19.23 10.30 18.65
N LEU A 14 19.36 10.70 17.38
CA LEU A 14 18.20 11.02 16.52
C LEU A 14 17.40 9.76 16.14
N LEU A 15 18.05 8.60 16.06
CA LEU A 15 17.44 7.30 15.75
C LEU A 15 17.17 6.46 17.03
N SER A 16 16.90 7.12 18.16
CA SER A 16 16.76 6.44 19.46
C SER A 16 15.36 5.90 19.76
N THR A 17 14.32 6.48 19.14
CA THR A 17 12.92 6.13 19.42
C THR A 17 12.28 5.57 18.16
N THR A 18 11.92 4.29 18.17
CA THR A 18 11.26 3.66 17.01
C THR A 18 9.81 4.12 16.89
N VAL A 19 9.30 4.21 15.66
CA VAL A 19 7.86 4.27 15.43
C VAL A 19 7.23 2.95 15.87
N GLU A 20 6.09 3.02 16.55
CA GLU A 20 5.28 1.86 16.91
C GLU A 20 4.01 1.84 16.07
N HIS A 21 3.69 0.68 15.49
CA HIS A 21 2.47 0.53 14.70
C HIS A 21 1.25 0.30 15.59
N VAL A 22 0.12 0.88 15.20
CA VAL A 22 -1.14 0.69 15.91
C VAL A 22 -1.68 -0.73 15.72
N ASP A 23 -2.05 -1.36 16.83
CA ASP A 23 -2.66 -2.69 16.84
C ASP A 23 -4.19 -2.56 16.97
N ILE A 24 -4.88 -2.71 15.85
CA ILE A 24 -6.34 -2.57 15.75
C ILE A 24 -7.11 -3.66 16.51
N THR A 25 -6.43 -4.71 16.99
CA THR A 25 -7.06 -5.83 17.72
C THR A 25 -7.13 -5.56 19.23
N LYS A 26 -6.35 -4.60 19.74
CA LYS A 26 -6.20 -4.30 21.17
C LYS A 26 -7.22 -3.28 21.71
N PHE A 27 -7.98 -2.61 20.86
CA PHE A 27 -8.98 -1.63 21.28
C PHE A 27 -10.23 -1.73 20.42
N ASP A 28 -11.40 -1.49 21.02
CA ASP A 28 -12.69 -1.56 20.35
C ASP A 28 -13.20 -0.16 20.00
N ALA A 29 -13.12 0.21 18.71
CA ALA A 29 -13.56 1.50 18.21
C ALA A 29 -15.08 1.60 17.97
N ARG A 30 -15.85 0.51 18.06
CA ARG A 30 -17.30 0.50 17.73
C ARG A 30 -18.09 1.56 18.50
N PRO A 31 -17.90 1.74 19.83
CA PRO A 31 -18.60 2.80 20.57
C PRO A 31 -18.29 4.22 20.07
N ILE A 32 -17.06 4.47 19.63
CA ILE A 32 -16.63 5.76 19.07
C ILE A 32 -17.29 5.97 17.71
N ILE A 33 -17.24 4.98 16.82
CA ILE A 33 -17.86 5.04 15.50
C ILE A 33 -19.37 5.22 15.59
N ASP A 34 -20.05 4.49 16.48
CA ASP A 34 -21.49 4.60 16.69
C ASP A 34 -21.89 6.00 17.22
N ALA A 35 -21.05 6.60 18.07
CA ALA A 35 -21.23 7.98 18.53
C ALA A 35 -20.98 9.01 17.41
N MET A 36 -19.91 8.82 16.63
CA MET A 36 -19.57 9.66 15.48
C MET A 36 -20.69 9.67 14.42
N GLY A 37 -21.43 8.58 14.27
CA GLY A 37 -22.62 8.51 13.41
C GLY A 37 -23.74 9.48 13.82
N LYS A 38 -23.78 9.92 15.08
CA LYS A 38 -24.74 10.91 15.61
C LYS A 38 -24.18 12.35 15.61
N MET A 39 -22.89 12.53 15.32
CA MET A 39 -22.22 13.83 15.21
C MET A 39 -22.36 14.42 13.80
N SER A 40 -21.66 15.50 13.45
CA SER A 40 -21.65 16.16 12.13
C SER A 40 -20.26 16.15 11.49
N PHE A 41 -20.16 16.59 10.22
CA PHE A 41 -18.92 16.74 9.45
C PHE A 41 -18.15 15.41 9.30
N THR A 42 -16.82 15.49 9.25
CA THR A 42 -15.91 14.35 9.05
C THR A 42 -16.18 13.17 9.98
N SER A 43 -16.64 13.42 11.21
CA SER A 43 -17.05 12.34 12.12
C SER A 43 -18.18 11.48 11.54
N ARG A 44 -19.22 12.11 10.99
CA ARG A 44 -20.34 11.38 10.36
C ARG A 44 -19.91 10.72 9.06
N ASP A 45 -19.01 11.37 8.31
CA ASP A 45 -18.43 10.79 7.10
C ASP A 45 -17.65 9.52 7.42
N LEU A 46 -16.81 9.53 8.47
CA LEU A 46 -16.10 8.35 8.94
C LEU A 46 -17.06 7.23 9.36
N ALA A 47 -18.09 7.54 10.14
CA ALA A 47 -19.07 6.54 10.55
C ALA A 47 -19.84 5.93 9.36
N ARG A 48 -20.12 6.73 8.31
CA ARG A 48 -20.72 6.23 7.06
C ARG A 48 -19.74 5.37 6.28
N ALA A 49 -18.49 5.79 6.14
CA ALA A 49 -17.42 5.02 5.51
C ALA A 49 -17.22 3.66 6.20
N THR A 50 -17.15 3.64 7.53
CA THR A 50 -17.04 2.40 8.31
C THR A 50 -18.23 1.46 8.08
N ARG A 51 -19.46 1.99 7.99
CA ARG A 51 -20.63 1.18 7.64
C ARG A 51 -20.52 0.57 6.24
N ILE A 52 -20.12 1.36 5.24
CA ILE A 52 -19.94 0.89 3.87
C ILE A 52 -18.86 -0.18 3.81
N TYR A 53 -17.72 0.00 4.50
CA TYR A 53 -16.67 -1.00 4.56
C TYR A 53 -17.15 -2.31 5.20
N ASN A 54 -17.92 -2.25 6.29
CA ASN A 54 -18.54 -3.45 6.88
C ASN A 54 -19.53 -4.12 5.92
N GLN A 55 -20.29 -3.36 5.13
CA GLN A 55 -21.14 -3.94 4.08
C GLN A 55 -20.33 -4.65 2.99
N MET A 56 -19.14 -4.14 2.62
CA MET A 56 -18.22 -4.86 1.73
C MET A 56 -17.79 -6.20 2.34
N LEU A 57 -17.54 -6.23 3.66
CA LEU A 57 -17.11 -7.43 4.36
C LEU A 57 -18.22 -8.48 4.47
N GLU A 58 -19.46 -8.03 4.65
CA GLU A 58 -20.66 -8.86 4.75
C GLU A 58 -21.14 -9.40 3.38
N ASP A 59 -20.83 -8.70 2.30
CA ASP A 59 -21.15 -9.12 0.93
C ASP A 59 -20.22 -10.27 0.50
N LYS A 60 -20.82 -11.45 0.33
CA LYS A 60 -20.12 -12.70 -0.02
C LYS A 60 -19.59 -12.72 -1.46
N ASP A 61 -20.10 -11.87 -2.33
CA ASP A 61 -19.68 -11.78 -3.72
C ASP A 61 -18.63 -10.66 -3.90
N CYS A 62 -18.49 -9.77 -2.92
CA CYS A 62 -17.56 -8.65 -2.98
C CYS A 62 -16.10 -9.08 -2.74
N SER A 63 -15.23 -8.68 -3.66
CA SER A 63 -13.78 -8.66 -3.48
C SER A 63 -13.29 -7.25 -3.13
N ILE A 64 -12.46 -7.14 -2.09
CA ILE A 64 -12.05 -5.86 -1.53
C ILE A 64 -10.61 -5.55 -1.90
N PHE A 65 -10.37 -4.39 -2.49
CA PHE A 65 -9.03 -3.89 -2.77
C PHE A 65 -8.66 -2.78 -1.79
N LEU A 66 -7.53 -2.96 -1.12
CA LEU A 66 -6.88 -1.90 -0.35
C LEU A 66 -6.03 -1.07 -1.30
N VAL A 67 -6.25 0.24 -1.29
CA VAL A 67 -5.45 1.18 -2.05
C VAL A 67 -4.68 2.06 -1.09
N ILE A 68 -3.35 2.06 -1.18
CA ILE A 68 -2.49 2.80 -0.26
C ILE A 68 -1.68 3.82 -1.05
N ALA A 69 -1.90 5.08 -0.73
CA ALA A 69 -1.07 6.18 -1.20
C ALA A 69 -0.54 6.97 0.00
N GLY A 70 0.69 7.47 -0.14
CA GLY A 70 1.36 8.24 0.89
C GLY A 70 2.01 7.38 1.97
N SER A 71 2.49 8.05 3.01
CA SER A 71 3.49 7.51 3.94
C SER A 71 2.96 7.16 5.33
N THR A 72 1.65 7.02 5.50
CA THR A 72 1.03 6.67 6.80
C THR A 72 1.57 5.35 7.37
N SER A 73 1.99 4.46 6.48
CA SER A 73 2.73 3.24 6.77
C SER A 73 3.98 3.48 7.62
N ALA A 74 4.82 4.47 7.29
CA ALA A 74 5.98 4.87 8.09
C ALA A 74 5.58 5.56 9.39
N GLY A 75 4.38 6.16 9.43
CA GLY A 75 3.81 6.84 10.60
C GLY A 75 3.04 5.95 11.56
N GLY A 76 3.21 4.63 11.51
CA GLY A 76 2.60 3.69 12.47
C GLY A 76 1.33 2.98 11.98
N CYS A 77 1.00 3.06 10.68
CA CYS A 77 -0.16 2.36 10.12
C CYS A 77 0.17 1.06 9.38
N MET A 78 1.42 0.63 9.21
CA MET A 78 1.70 -0.56 8.38
C MET A 78 1.04 -1.84 8.94
N ASP A 79 1.15 -2.06 10.25
CA ASP A 79 0.63 -3.29 10.85
C ASP A 79 -0.90 -3.39 10.77
N LEU A 80 -1.62 -2.26 10.73
CA LEU A 80 -3.06 -2.29 10.53
C LEU A 80 -3.42 -2.80 9.13
N TYR A 81 -2.68 -2.40 8.09
CA TYR A 81 -2.88 -2.90 6.72
C TYR A 81 -2.53 -4.38 6.61
N ALA A 82 -1.42 -4.80 7.25
CA ALA A 82 -1.04 -6.20 7.36
C ALA A 82 -2.13 -7.02 8.07
N GLU A 83 -2.76 -6.48 9.11
CA GLU A 83 -3.85 -7.15 9.84
C GLU A 83 -5.12 -7.28 8.99
N LEU A 84 -5.47 -6.25 8.19
CA LEU A 84 -6.58 -6.38 7.23
C LEU A 84 -6.36 -7.55 6.26
N LEU A 85 -5.13 -7.77 5.80
CA LEU A 85 -4.78 -8.91 4.96
C LEU A 85 -4.87 -10.22 5.73
N ARG A 86 -4.20 -10.29 6.90
CA ARG A 86 -4.15 -11.49 7.76
C ARG A 86 -5.55 -11.98 8.12
N SER A 87 -6.44 -11.06 8.45
CA SER A 87 -7.84 -11.32 8.83
C SER A 87 -8.79 -11.46 7.63
N ASN A 88 -8.30 -11.63 6.39
CA ASN A 88 -9.10 -11.84 5.18
C ASN A 88 -10.13 -10.70 4.93
N MET A 89 -9.77 -9.47 5.28
CA MET A 89 -10.58 -8.26 5.12
C MET A 89 -10.30 -7.54 3.80
N ILE A 90 -9.26 -7.97 3.07
CA ILE A 90 -8.87 -7.49 1.75
C ILE A 90 -8.41 -8.68 0.89
N ASP A 91 -8.55 -8.54 -0.43
CA ASP A 91 -8.28 -9.59 -1.42
C ASP A 91 -7.21 -9.19 -2.46
N GLY A 92 -6.81 -7.92 -2.47
CA GLY A 92 -5.75 -7.38 -3.31
C GLY A 92 -5.29 -6.01 -2.81
N VAL A 93 -4.08 -5.61 -3.17
CA VAL A 93 -3.50 -4.32 -2.81
C VAL A 93 -3.03 -3.59 -4.06
N VAL A 94 -3.32 -2.29 -4.16
CA VAL A 94 -2.69 -1.40 -5.14
C VAL A 94 -2.05 -0.24 -4.37
N ALA A 95 -0.75 -0.06 -4.52
CA ALA A 95 0.00 0.88 -3.69
C ALA A 95 1.09 1.64 -4.45
N THR A 96 1.68 2.65 -3.82
CA THR A 96 2.92 3.26 -4.32
C THR A 96 4.11 2.35 -4.00
N GLY A 97 5.20 2.47 -4.77
CA GLY A 97 6.44 1.77 -4.48
C GLY A 97 6.93 2.05 -3.06
N ALA A 98 6.93 3.32 -2.63
CA ALA A 98 7.38 3.71 -1.30
C ALA A 98 6.62 3.01 -0.15
N SER A 99 5.29 2.86 -0.24
CA SER A 99 4.52 2.16 0.81
C SER A 99 4.87 0.69 0.93
N ILE A 100 5.27 0.05 -0.17
CA ILE A 100 5.56 -1.39 -0.24
C ILE A 100 7.05 -1.69 0.00
N VAL A 101 7.94 -0.85 -0.52
CA VAL A 101 9.38 -1.10 -0.49
C VAL A 101 10.02 -0.37 0.69
N ASP A 102 9.99 0.96 0.67
CA ASP A 102 10.67 1.83 1.63
C ASP A 102 10.09 1.70 3.04
N MET A 103 8.84 1.23 3.15
CA MET A 103 8.12 1.10 4.41
C MET A 103 7.95 -0.36 4.84
N ASP A 104 7.19 -1.16 4.08
CA ASP A 104 6.90 -2.53 4.51
C ASP A 104 8.06 -3.51 4.30
N PHE A 105 8.60 -3.61 3.09
CA PHE A 105 9.69 -4.55 2.79
C PHE A 105 10.95 -4.20 3.58
N PHE A 106 11.27 -2.91 3.68
CA PHE A 106 12.33 -2.38 4.54
C PHE A 106 12.20 -2.87 5.99
N GLU A 107 11.03 -2.71 6.62
CA GLU A 107 10.79 -3.26 7.96
C GLU A 107 10.77 -4.80 7.97
N GLY A 108 10.33 -5.42 6.87
CA GLY A 108 10.40 -6.85 6.58
C GLY A 108 11.82 -7.41 6.72
N LEU A 109 12.83 -6.66 6.26
CA LEU A 109 14.25 -6.97 6.41
C LEU A 109 14.78 -6.75 7.84
N GLY A 110 13.96 -6.16 8.72
CA GLY A 110 14.23 -5.91 10.13
C GLY A 110 14.68 -4.50 10.46
N HIS A 111 14.71 -3.61 9.46
CA HIS A 111 15.01 -2.20 9.65
C HIS A 111 13.86 -1.46 10.34
N LYS A 112 14.07 -0.19 10.70
CA LYS A 112 13.12 0.57 11.53
C LYS A 112 12.94 2.01 11.02
N HIS A 113 11.72 2.51 11.20
CA HIS A 113 11.42 3.93 11.19
C HIS A 113 11.53 4.49 12.61
N TYR A 114 11.91 5.76 12.72
CA TYR A 114 12.15 6.41 14.01
C TYR A 114 11.35 7.69 14.14
N GLN A 115 10.90 8.00 15.35
CA GLN A 115 10.24 9.26 15.67
C GLN A 115 11.29 10.37 15.75
N ALA A 116 11.02 11.52 15.13
CA ALA A 116 11.92 12.66 15.24
C ALA A 116 11.88 13.24 16.66
N LEU A 117 12.97 13.07 17.41
CA LEU A 117 13.14 13.70 18.73
C LEU A 117 13.13 15.24 18.63
N GLU A 118 13.72 15.74 17.55
CA GLU A 118 13.77 17.13 17.13
C GLU A 118 13.97 17.16 15.62
N ILE A 119 13.69 18.28 14.95
CA ILE A 119 13.91 18.46 13.51
C ILE A 119 15.01 19.51 13.32
N PRO A 120 16.30 19.11 13.20
CA PRO A 120 17.38 20.02 12.90
C PRO A 120 17.33 20.47 11.43
N ASP A 121 18.28 21.29 11.01
CA ASP A 121 18.44 21.65 9.60
C ASP A 121 18.60 20.38 8.73
N ASP A 122 17.93 20.33 7.57
CA ASP A 122 17.95 19.17 6.68
C ASP A 122 19.38 18.82 6.18
N ASN A 123 20.31 19.79 6.14
CA ASN A 123 21.72 19.50 5.82
C ASN A 123 22.44 18.76 6.95
N VAL A 124 22.02 18.94 8.20
CA VAL A 124 22.52 18.15 9.33
C VAL A 124 22.06 16.71 9.18
N LEU A 125 20.76 16.48 8.92
CA LEU A 125 20.22 15.15 8.67
C LEU A 125 20.95 14.46 7.51
N ARG A 126 21.14 15.18 6.39
CA ARG A 126 21.89 14.67 5.24
C ARG A 126 23.34 14.33 5.57
N SER A 127 24.01 15.12 6.41
CA SER A 127 25.39 14.85 6.83
C SER A 127 25.51 13.61 7.73
N LEU A 128 24.40 13.22 8.37
CA LEU A 128 24.29 12.05 9.23
C LEU A 128 23.72 10.82 8.51
N TYR A 129 23.44 10.90 7.20
CA TYR A 129 22.78 9.82 6.46
C TYR A 129 21.42 9.45 7.11
N ILE A 130 20.65 10.48 7.45
CA ILE A 130 19.28 10.36 7.91
C ILE A 130 18.39 11.06 6.89
N ASP A 131 17.42 10.34 6.37
CA ASP A 131 16.33 10.90 5.58
C ASP A 131 15.09 11.08 6.45
N ARG A 132 14.20 12.01 6.07
CA ARG A 132 12.97 12.26 6.82
C ARG A 132 11.72 12.21 5.96
N ILE A 133 10.67 11.71 6.58
CA ILE A 133 9.29 11.77 6.14
C ILE A 133 8.52 12.54 7.21
N TYR A 134 8.31 13.84 6.98
CA TYR A 134 7.75 14.73 8.01
C TYR A 134 8.57 14.68 9.32
N ASP A 135 8.00 14.19 10.41
CA ASP A 135 8.63 13.99 11.73
C ASP A 135 9.02 12.52 11.98
N THR A 136 9.20 11.74 10.90
CA THR A 136 9.71 10.36 10.93
C THR A 136 11.07 10.29 10.25
N TYR A 137 12.01 9.54 10.82
CA TYR A 137 13.36 9.33 10.31
C TYR A 137 13.58 7.92 9.79
N ILE A 138 14.45 7.84 8.78
CA ILE A 138 14.95 6.62 8.15
C ILE A 138 16.46 6.70 8.11
N ASP A 139 17.12 5.59 8.43
CA ASP A 139 18.57 5.44 8.26
C ASP A 139 18.89 5.10 6.79
N GLU A 140 19.55 6.02 6.09
CA GLU A 140 19.91 5.85 4.68
C GLU A 140 20.83 4.63 4.45
N GLU A 141 21.67 4.25 5.43
CA GLU A 141 22.49 3.04 5.29
C GLU A 141 21.63 1.76 5.28
N GLN A 142 20.55 1.75 6.07
CA GLN A 142 19.57 0.66 6.04
C GLN A 142 18.75 0.67 4.75
N LEU A 143 18.46 1.86 4.21
CA LEU A 143 17.73 1.99 2.95
C LEU A 143 18.57 1.45 1.79
N GLN A 144 19.88 1.71 1.80
CA GLN A 144 20.82 1.12 0.84
C GLN A 144 20.91 -0.41 0.96
N ASP A 145 20.80 -0.99 2.16
CA ASP A 145 20.68 -2.45 2.34
C ASP A 145 19.41 -3.01 1.67
N CYS A 146 18.29 -2.28 1.79
CA CYS A 146 17.05 -2.59 1.08
C CYS A 146 17.24 -2.53 -0.45
N ASP A 147 17.85 -1.47 -0.97
CA ASP A 147 18.14 -1.31 -2.41
C ASP A 147 19.00 -2.47 -2.94
N HIS A 148 20.04 -2.86 -2.19
CA HIS A 148 20.91 -3.98 -2.56
C HIS A 148 20.15 -5.30 -2.56
N THR A 149 19.29 -5.53 -1.56
CA THR A 149 18.44 -6.73 -1.49
C THR A 149 17.50 -6.82 -2.70
N ILE A 150 16.93 -5.70 -3.16
CA ILE A 150 16.13 -5.68 -4.41
C ILE A 150 17.00 -6.08 -5.61
N GLY A 151 18.21 -5.56 -5.70
CA GLY A 151 19.17 -5.95 -6.73
C GLY A 151 19.54 -7.43 -6.69
N GLU A 152 19.70 -8.01 -5.51
CA GLU A 152 19.96 -9.44 -5.30
C GLU A 152 18.79 -10.31 -5.78
N ILE A 153 17.56 -9.95 -5.40
CA ILE A 153 16.35 -10.62 -5.90
C ILE A 153 16.33 -10.55 -7.43
N ALA A 154 16.48 -9.37 -8.03
CA ALA A 154 16.50 -9.21 -9.48
C ALA A 154 17.60 -10.03 -10.18
N ASN A 155 18.79 -10.14 -9.56
CA ASN A 155 19.89 -10.94 -10.07
C ASN A 155 19.60 -12.44 -10.08
N SER A 156 18.73 -12.92 -9.18
CA SER A 156 18.34 -14.33 -9.08
C SER A 156 17.25 -14.73 -10.09
N LEU A 157 16.57 -13.75 -10.71
CA LEU A 157 15.47 -14.00 -11.63
C LEU A 157 15.96 -14.23 -13.06
N GLU A 158 15.15 -14.97 -13.83
CA GLU A 158 15.33 -15.12 -15.27
C GLU A 158 15.23 -13.75 -15.96
N PRO A 159 16.04 -13.47 -16.99
CA PRO A 159 16.07 -12.16 -17.65
C PRO A 159 14.90 -12.01 -18.65
N LYS A 160 13.69 -11.89 -18.12
CA LYS A 160 12.45 -11.68 -18.87
C LYS A 160 11.67 -10.48 -18.33
N ALA A 161 10.51 -10.21 -18.92
CA ALA A 161 9.56 -9.21 -18.43
C ALA A 161 8.81 -9.75 -17.18
N TYR A 162 8.68 -8.90 -16.17
CA TYR A 162 7.91 -9.13 -14.96
C TYR A 162 6.96 -7.95 -14.73
N SER A 163 5.73 -8.20 -14.31
CA SER A 163 4.88 -7.15 -13.73
C SER A 163 5.42 -6.76 -12.34
N SER A 164 5.05 -5.59 -11.80
CA SER A 164 5.37 -5.26 -10.40
C SER A 164 4.78 -6.30 -9.45
N ARG A 165 3.58 -6.82 -9.73
CA ARG A 165 3.00 -7.94 -8.96
C ARG A 165 3.90 -9.17 -8.93
N ALA A 166 4.41 -9.59 -10.08
CA ALA A 166 5.29 -10.75 -10.16
C ALA A 166 6.59 -10.52 -9.36
N PHE A 167 7.18 -9.33 -9.47
CA PHE A 167 8.39 -9.00 -8.71
C PHE A 167 8.13 -8.91 -7.20
N ILE A 168 7.03 -8.29 -6.77
CA ILE A 168 6.65 -8.20 -5.35
C ILE A 168 6.33 -9.59 -4.78
N ARG A 169 5.83 -10.53 -5.59
CA ARG A 169 5.67 -11.94 -5.14
C ARG A 169 7.03 -12.57 -4.79
N GLU A 170 8.07 -12.30 -5.57
CA GLU A 170 9.44 -12.76 -5.28
C GLU A 170 10.02 -12.05 -4.04
N MET A 171 9.69 -10.78 -3.81
CA MET A 171 10.03 -10.10 -2.55
C MET A 171 9.36 -10.75 -1.35
N GLY A 172 8.07 -11.11 -1.45
CA GLY A 172 7.35 -11.81 -0.38
C GLY A 172 7.90 -13.20 -0.10
N LYS A 173 8.30 -13.93 -1.17
CA LYS A 173 9.03 -15.19 -1.03
C LYS A 173 10.36 -15.00 -0.31
N TYR A 174 11.13 -13.98 -0.69
CA TYR A 174 12.39 -13.64 -0.03
C TYR A 174 12.19 -13.38 1.47
N LEU A 175 11.16 -12.60 1.85
CA LEU A 175 10.83 -12.35 3.25
C LEU A 175 10.31 -13.59 3.98
N SER A 176 9.65 -14.52 3.29
CA SER A 176 9.25 -15.81 3.89
C SER A 176 10.45 -16.65 4.33
N GLU A 177 11.59 -16.50 3.66
CA GLU A 177 12.81 -17.26 3.91
C GLU A 177 13.81 -16.50 4.80
N HIS A 178 13.88 -15.17 4.67
CA HIS A 178 14.93 -14.33 5.28
C HIS A 178 14.39 -13.18 6.14
N GLY A 179 13.07 -12.96 6.16
CA GLY A 179 12.45 -11.81 6.82
C GLY A 179 12.58 -11.84 8.34
N LYS A 180 12.60 -10.65 8.95
CA LYS A 180 12.71 -10.44 10.40
C LYS A 180 11.43 -9.87 11.03
N LYS A 181 10.39 -9.64 10.23
CA LYS A 181 9.07 -9.14 10.67
C LYS A 181 7.96 -10.07 10.18
N GLU A 182 7.22 -10.66 11.12
CA GLU A 182 6.13 -11.61 10.84
C GLU A 182 4.85 -10.97 10.30
N ASN A 183 4.68 -9.67 10.52
CA ASN A 183 3.54 -8.88 10.07
C ASN A 183 3.92 -7.88 8.98
N SER A 184 4.90 -8.22 8.13
CA SER A 184 5.09 -7.53 6.85
C SER A 184 3.91 -7.83 5.92
N LEU A 185 3.32 -6.78 5.35
CA LEU A 185 2.27 -6.86 4.34
C LEU A 185 2.72 -7.67 3.12
N VAL A 186 3.94 -7.46 2.63
CA VAL A 186 4.54 -8.16 1.49
C VAL A 186 4.74 -9.64 1.77
N LYS A 187 5.25 -9.99 2.96
CA LYS A 187 5.36 -11.40 3.39
C LYS A 187 3.99 -12.07 3.45
N LEU A 188 3.03 -11.46 4.15
CA LEU A 188 1.68 -11.99 4.30
C LEU A 188 0.96 -12.13 2.97
N ALA A 189 1.15 -11.17 2.06
CA ALA A 189 0.58 -11.21 0.71
C ALA A 189 1.06 -12.44 -0.08
N TYR A 190 2.35 -12.78 0.01
CA TYR A 190 2.88 -14.01 -0.56
C TYR A 190 2.26 -15.26 0.08
N GLU A 191 2.24 -15.34 1.42
CA GLU A 191 1.75 -16.52 2.16
C GLU A 191 0.24 -16.77 2.00
N HIS A 192 -0.54 -15.71 1.74
CA HIS A 192 -1.99 -15.77 1.59
C HIS A 192 -2.47 -15.67 0.13
N ASP A 193 -1.54 -15.62 -0.84
CA ASP A 193 -1.82 -15.44 -2.27
C ASP A 193 -2.69 -14.20 -2.57
N VAL A 194 -2.40 -13.09 -1.89
CA VAL A 194 -3.02 -11.78 -2.14
C VAL A 194 -2.08 -10.96 -3.03
N PRO A 195 -2.47 -10.55 -4.24
CA PRO A 195 -1.59 -9.82 -5.14
C PRO A 195 -1.43 -8.35 -4.69
N ILE A 196 -0.21 -7.83 -4.81
CA ILE A 196 0.12 -6.41 -4.63
C ILE A 196 0.58 -5.85 -5.97
N PHE A 197 0.01 -4.72 -6.40
CA PHE A 197 0.41 -4.00 -7.60
C PHE A 197 0.97 -2.62 -7.26
N CYS A 198 2.08 -2.25 -7.91
CA CYS A 198 2.71 -0.94 -7.80
C CYS A 198 2.96 -0.35 -9.20
N PRO A 199 2.01 0.39 -9.78
CA PRO A 199 2.12 0.84 -11.17
C PRO A 199 3.34 1.74 -11.44
N ALA A 200 3.76 2.49 -10.43
CA ALA A 200 4.98 3.29 -10.43
C ALA A 200 6.04 2.66 -9.50
N PHE A 201 6.32 1.36 -9.65
CA PHE A 201 7.17 0.61 -8.72
C PHE A 201 8.60 1.16 -8.60
N VAL A 202 9.19 1.59 -9.71
CA VAL A 202 10.57 2.12 -9.76
C VAL A 202 10.73 3.48 -9.07
N ASP A 203 9.62 4.16 -8.73
CA ASP A 203 9.61 5.39 -7.92
C ASP A 203 9.62 5.03 -6.43
N SER A 204 10.69 4.35 -6.01
CA SER A 204 10.97 3.87 -4.64
C SER A 204 12.39 3.31 -4.54
N SER A 205 12.79 2.81 -3.36
CA SER A 205 14.03 2.04 -3.15
C SER A 205 14.23 0.92 -4.16
N ALA A 206 13.14 0.32 -4.66
CA ALA A 206 13.26 -0.73 -5.66
C ALA A 206 13.90 -0.25 -6.97
N GLY A 207 13.67 1.02 -7.35
CA GLY A 207 14.27 1.62 -8.54
C GLY A 207 15.80 1.60 -8.51
N PHE A 208 16.41 1.91 -7.36
CA PHE A 208 17.87 1.95 -7.22
C PHE A 208 18.49 0.55 -7.38
N GLY A 209 17.92 -0.46 -6.71
CA GLY A 209 18.33 -1.85 -6.86
C GLY A 209 18.20 -2.38 -8.29
N LEU A 210 17.10 -2.04 -8.96
CA LEU A 210 16.83 -2.46 -10.35
C LEU A 210 17.73 -1.75 -11.37
N VAL A 211 18.00 -0.46 -11.20
CA VAL A 211 18.97 0.26 -12.03
C VAL A 211 20.37 -0.34 -11.86
N LYS A 212 20.77 -0.65 -10.63
CA LYS A 212 22.04 -1.32 -10.36
C LYS A 212 22.11 -2.68 -11.06
N HIS A 213 21.07 -3.51 -10.95
CA HIS A 213 20.96 -4.79 -11.66
C HIS A 213 21.18 -4.60 -13.17
N GLN A 214 20.44 -3.68 -13.79
CA GLN A 214 20.50 -3.45 -15.23
C GLN A 214 21.89 -2.98 -15.68
N VAL A 215 22.47 -2.00 -14.97
CA VAL A 215 23.78 -1.43 -15.30
C VAL A 215 24.89 -2.46 -15.17
N ASP A 216 24.89 -3.26 -14.09
CA ASP A 216 25.94 -4.26 -13.86
C ASP A 216 25.83 -5.41 -14.86
N ARG A 217 24.62 -5.91 -15.14
CA ARG A 217 24.40 -6.92 -16.20
C ARG A 217 24.83 -6.42 -17.57
N ALA A 218 24.53 -5.16 -17.91
CA ALA A 218 24.94 -4.55 -19.17
C ALA A 218 26.48 -4.45 -19.30
N LYS A 219 27.18 -4.05 -18.23
CA LYS A 219 28.66 -4.03 -18.21
C LYS A 219 29.26 -5.42 -18.42
N GLU A 220 28.61 -6.45 -17.90
CA GLU A 220 29.02 -7.86 -18.05
C GLU A 220 28.63 -8.46 -19.41
N GLY A 221 27.88 -7.73 -20.26
CA GLY A 221 27.34 -8.26 -21.51
C GLY A 221 26.28 -9.36 -21.32
N LYS A 222 25.61 -9.38 -20.16
CA LYS A 222 24.57 -10.35 -19.80
C LYS A 222 23.17 -9.77 -19.99
N PRO A 223 22.17 -10.61 -20.30
CA PRO A 223 20.77 -10.18 -20.29
C PRO A 223 20.29 -9.86 -18.86
N TYR A 224 19.27 -9.03 -18.75
CA TYR A 224 18.68 -8.55 -17.50
C TYR A 224 17.15 -8.62 -17.56
N MET A 225 16.51 -8.65 -16.38
CA MET A 225 15.05 -8.59 -16.29
C MET A 225 14.56 -7.15 -16.50
N VAL A 226 13.30 -7.01 -16.91
CA VAL A 226 12.63 -5.71 -17.08
C VAL A 226 11.26 -5.73 -16.42
N LEU A 227 10.77 -4.55 -16.03
CA LEU A 227 9.40 -4.38 -15.57
C LEU A 227 8.46 -4.06 -16.72
N ASP A 228 7.36 -4.79 -16.81
CA ASP A 228 6.28 -4.59 -17.77
C ASP A 228 5.05 -3.99 -17.07
N ALA A 229 4.93 -2.67 -17.18
CA ALA A 229 3.79 -1.92 -16.64
C ALA A 229 2.46 -2.23 -17.38
N ILE A 230 2.50 -2.74 -18.61
CA ILE A 230 1.30 -3.17 -19.32
C ILE A 230 0.80 -4.48 -18.72
N ALA A 231 1.72 -5.40 -18.39
CA ALA A 231 1.37 -6.62 -17.68
C ALA A 231 0.71 -6.34 -16.33
N ASP A 232 1.18 -5.34 -15.56
CA ASP A 232 0.51 -4.92 -14.31
C ASP A 232 -0.96 -4.55 -14.55
N PHE A 233 -1.22 -3.71 -15.55
CA PHE A 233 -2.57 -3.23 -15.79
C PHE A 233 -3.50 -4.33 -16.34
N ARG A 234 -2.97 -5.18 -17.23
CA ARG A 234 -3.68 -6.36 -17.74
C ARG A 234 -4.03 -7.34 -16.62
N GLU A 235 -3.05 -7.74 -15.81
CA GLU A 235 -3.24 -8.71 -14.74
C GLU A 235 -4.23 -8.20 -13.68
N LEU A 236 -4.18 -6.91 -13.33
CA LEU A 236 -5.16 -6.32 -12.42
C LEU A 236 -6.57 -6.30 -13.03
N THR A 237 -6.67 -6.03 -14.34
CA THR A 237 -7.94 -6.07 -15.08
C THR A 237 -8.50 -7.50 -15.16
N ASP A 238 -7.67 -8.51 -15.37
CA ASP A 238 -8.07 -9.93 -15.35
C ASP A 238 -8.67 -10.31 -13.98
N ILE A 239 -8.11 -9.80 -12.88
CA ILE A 239 -8.68 -9.98 -11.55
C ILE A 239 -10.03 -9.28 -11.45
N LYS A 240 -10.16 -8.02 -11.91
CA LYS A 240 -11.44 -7.30 -11.88
C LYS A 240 -12.55 -8.07 -12.62
N ILE A 241 -12.26 -8.58 -13.81
CA ILE A 241 -13.19 -9.39 -14.60
C ILE A 241 -13.60 -10.65 -13.82
N LYS A 242 -12.64 -11.37 -13.23
CA LYS A 242 -12.92 -12.59 -12.46
C LYS A 242 -13.67 -12.32 -11.15
N ALA A 243 -13.36 -11.20 -10.47
CA ALA A 243 -13.93 -10.85 -9.19
C ALA A 243 -15.41 -10.48 -9.29
N GLY A 244 -15.84 -9.90 -10.42
CA GLY A 244 -17.18 -9.36 -10.59
C GLY A 244 -17.40 -8.17 -9.67
N THR A 245 -18.17 -8.38 -8.60
CA THR A 245 -18.44 -7.34 -7.61
C THR A 245 -17.18 -7.00 -6.80
N THR A 246 -16.85 -5.72 -6.75
CA THR A 246 -15.64 -5.23 -6.05
C THR A 246 -15.91 -4.01 -5.20
N GLY A 247 -15.20 -3.90 -4.07
CA GLY A 247 -15.18 -2.74 -3.20
C GLY A 247 -13.78 -2.14 -3.05
N LEU A 248 -13.68 -0.81 -2.96
CA LEU A 248 -12.41 -0.10 -2.81
C LEU A 248 -12.32 0.55 -1.42
N LEU A 249 -11.28 0.24 -0.67
CA LEU A 249 -10.89 0.97 0.54
C LEU A 249 -9.60 1.74 0.22
N MET A 250 -9.72 3.05 0.04
CA MET A 250 -8.66 3.89 -0.51
C MET A 250 -8.13 4.89 0.51
N ILE A 251 -6.82 4.84 0.74
CA ILE A 251 -6.11 5.73 1.65
C ILE A 251 -5.24 6.65 0.80
N GLY A 252 -5.61 7.94 0.75
CA GLY A 252 -5.02 8.93 -0.14
C GLY A 252 -5.63 8.90 -1.55
N GLY A 253 -4.77 8.88 -2.56
CA GLY A 253 -5.16 9.07 -3.96
C GLY A 253 -4.07 8.63 -4.94
N GLY A 254 -3.65 9.52 -5.83
CA GLY A 254 -2.54 9.31 -6.75
C GLY A 254 -2.75 8.20 -7.76
N VAL A 255 -1.62 7.65 -8.23
CA VAL A 255 -1.60 6.55 -9.21
C VAL A 255 -2.37 5.32 -8.72
N PRO A 256 -2.21 4.82 -7.47
CA PRO A 256 -2.91 3.62 -7.03
C PRO A 256 -4.44 3.72 -7.13
N LYS A 257 -5.00 4.89 -6.76
CA LYS A 257 -6.44 5.15 -6.86
C LYS A 257 -6.92 5.09 -8.31
N ASN A 258 -6.29 5.83 -9.20
CA ASN A 258 -6.76 5.88 -10.58
C ASN A 258 -6.55 4.53 -11.29
N PHE A 259 -5.43 3.86 -11.03
CA PHE A 259 -5.05 2.62 -11.68
C PHE A 259 -6.05 1.48 -11.42
N ILE A 260 -6.49 1.28 -10.18
CA ILE A 260 -7.53 0.26 -9.90
C ILE A 260 -8.87 0.65 -10.52
N GLN A 261 -9.25 1.92 -10.48
CA GLN A 261 -10.53 2.40 -11.00
C GLN A 261 -10.63 2.26 -12.53
N ASP A 262 -9.52 2.44 -13.24
CA ASP A 262 -9.45 2.29 -14.70
C ASP A 262 -9.62 0.84 -15.18
N THR A 263 -9.55 -0.16 -14.28
CA THR A 263 -9.72 -1.57 -14.66
C THR A 263 -11.11 -1.88 -15.24
N VAL A 264 -12.14 -1.14 -14.83
CA VAL A 264 -13.50 -1.27 -15.40
C VAL A 264 -13.48 -0.89 -16.88
N VAL A 265 -12.96 0.31 -17.19
CA VAL A 265 -12.85 0.82 -18.56
C VAL A 265 -11.91 -0.05 -19.40
N CYS A 266 -10.83 -0.55 -18.81
CA CYS A 266 -9.93 -1.47 -19.51
C CYS A 266 -10.63 -2.78 -19.87
N ALA A 267 -11.44 -3.33 -18.97
CA ALA A 267 -12.20 -4.55 -19.24
C ALA A 267 -13.21 -4.35 -20.38
N GLU A 268 -13.91 -3.21 -20.44
CA GLU A 268 -14.78 -2.84 -21.56
C GLU A 268 -14.00 -2.78 -22.88
N ILE A 269 -12.81 -2.16 -22.89
CA ILE A 269 -11.93 -2.11 -24.09
C ILE A 269 -11.52 -3.53 -24.54
N LEU A 270 -11.37 -4.46 -23.59
CA LEU A 270 -11.06 -5.86 -23.87
C LEU A 270 -12.31 -6.68 -24.31
N GLY A 271 -13.47 -6.05 -24.43
CA GLY A 271 -14.72 -6.66 -24.90
C GLY A 271 -15.56 -7.30 -23.81
N HIS A 272 -15.33 -6.95 -22.54
CA HIS A 272 -16.15 -7.38 -21.42
C HIS A 272 -17.19 -6.30 -21.06
N ASP A 273 -18.28 -6.26 -21.82
CA ASP A 273 -19.34 -5.23 -21.70
C ASP A 273 -20.23 -5.39 -20.45
N ASP A 274 -20.10 -6.51 -19.72
CA ASP A 274 -20.89 -6.86 -18.54
C ASP A 274 -20.17 -6.63 -17.20
N VAL A 275 -18.99 -6.00 -17.22
CA VAL A 275 -18.22 -5.72 -16.02
C VAL A 275 -18.88 -4.61 -15.19
N GLU A 276 -19.23 -4.95 -13.95
CA GLU A 276 -19.80 -4.00 -13.01
C GLU A 276 -18.78 -2.93 -12.62
N MET A 277 -19.23 -1.68 -12.46
CA MET A 277 -18.47 -0.64 -11.76
C MET A 277 -18.07 -1.12 -10.36
N HIS A 278 -17.10 -0.45 -9.72
CA HIS A 278 -16.84 -0.73 -8.31
C HIS A 278 -18.07 -0.36 -7.45
N LYS A 279 -18.78 -1.38 -6.94
CA LYS A 279 -20.06 -1.26 -6.21
C LYS A 279 -19.93 -0.48 -4.91
N TYR A 280 -18.79 -0.61 -4.24
CA TYR A 280 -18.51 0.08 -2.98
C TYR A 280 -17.22 0.88 -3.08
N ALA A 281 -17.22 2.10 -2.53
CA ALA A 281 -16.01 2.92 -2.51
C ALA A 281 -15.92 3.77 -1.24
N VAL A 282 -14.83 3.60 -0.50
CA VAL A 282 -14.45 4.45 0.62
C VAL A 282 -13.11 5.10 0.30
N GLN A 283 -13.02 6.43 0.41
CA GLN A 283 -11.76 7.15 0.27
C GLN A 283 -11.50 8.00 1.50
N ILE A 284 -10.31 7.88 2.10
CA ILE A 284 -9.82 8.77 3.16
C ILE A 284 -8.74 9.65 2.53
N THR A 285 -8.91 10.97 2.52
CA THR A 285 -8.00 11.86 1.78
C THR A 285 -7.95 13.26 2.39
N VAL A 286 -6.84 13.96 2.15
CA VAL A 286 -6.70 15.41 2.42
C VAL A 286 -6.67 16.23 1.13
N ALA A 287 -6.78 15.57 -0.03
CA ALA A 287 -6.66 16.22 -1.33
C ALA A 287 -7.86 17.14 -1.61
N ASP A 288 -7.57 18.32 -2.16
CA ASP A 288 -8.53 19.38 -2.43
C ASP A 288 -8.73 19.54 -3.94
N VAL A 289 -9.98 19.58 -4.40
CA VAL A 289 -10.34 19.62 -5.83
C VAL A 289 -9.69 20.77 -6.62
N ARG A 290 -9.24 21.83 -5.95
CA ARG A 290 -8.60 22.99 -6.59
C ARG A 290 -7.26 22.68 -7.25
N ASP A 291 -6.60 21.60 -6.84
CA ASP A 291 -5.32 21.18 -7.45
C ASP A 291 -5.51 20.44 -8.79
N GLY A 292 -6.73 20.01 -9.12
CA GLY A 292 -7.04 19.26 -10.35
C GLY A 292 -6.38 17.88 -10.41
N ALA A 293 -5.93 17.34 -9.27
CA ALA A 293 -5.22 16.06 -9.22
C ALA A 293 -6.16 14.86 -9.19
N CYS A 294 -5.69 13.71 -9.69
CA CYS A 294 -6.41 12.44 -9.55
C CYS A 294 -6.74 12.09 -8.08
N SER A 295 -5.93 12.58 -7.14
CA SER A 295 -6.13 12.41 -5.70
C SER A 295 -7.40 13.07 -5.18
N SER A 296 -7.73 14.25 -5.71
CA SER A 296 -8.89 15.05 -5.29
C SER A 296 -10.15 14.80 -6.13
N SER A 297 -10.01 14.13 -7.29
CA SER A 297 -11.14 13.67 -8.11
C SER A 297 -12.18 12.95 -7.27
N THR A 298 -13.43 13.39 -7.35
CA THR A 298 -14.49 12.88 -6.47
C THR A 298 -15.00 11.51 -6.94
N LEU A 299 -15.60 10.72 -6.06
CA LEU A 299 -16.23 9.46 -6.47
C LEU A 299 -17.40 9.66 -7.44
N LYS A 300 -18.06 10.83 -7.38
CA LYS A 300 -19.08 11.25 -8.36
C LYS A 300 -18.48 11.53 -9.73
N GLU A 301 -17.31 12.15 -9.77
CA GLU A 301 -16.57 12.33 -11.02
C GLU A 301 -16.17 10.97 -11.60
N ALA A 302 -15.60 10.07 -10.78
CA ALA A 302 -15.23 8.71 -11.21
C ALA A 302 -16.43 7.92 -11.79
N ALA A 303 -17.63 8.12 -11.24
CA ALA A 303 -18.86 7.52 -11.79
C ALA A 303 -19.18 7.99 -13.21
N SER A 304 -18.88 9.25 -13.57
CA SER A 304 -19.08 9.74 -14.94
C SER A 304 -18.19 9.06 -15.97
N TRP A 305 -17.09 8.46 -15.51
CA TRP A 305 -16.17 7.65 -16.32
C TRP A 305 -16.51 6.16 -16.32
N GLY A 306 -17.63 5.76 -15.70
CA GLY A 306 -18.01 4.35 -15.58
C GLY A 306 -17.19 3.55 -14.58
N LYS A 307 -16.43 4.20 -13.68
CA LYS A 307 -15.48 3.49 -12.79
C LYS A 307 -16.12 3.01 -11.48
N VAL A 308 -16.97 3.84 -10.87
CA VAL A 308 -17.48 3.64 -9.49
C VAL A 308 -18.99 3.85 -9.45
N ASP A 309 -19.71 2.95 -8.78
CA ASP A 309 -21.13 3.15 -8.45
C ASP A 309 -21.25 4.14 -7.28
N THR A 310 -22.19 5.07 -7.38
CA THR A 310 -22.41 6.13 -6.37
C THR A 310 -23.41 5.75 -5.28
N ALA A 311 -24.05 4.58 -5.37
CA ALA A 311 -25.02 4.15 -4.37
C ALA A 311 -24.37 3.95 -2.97
N LEU A 312 -23.17 3.37 -2.94
CA LEU A 312 -22.46 3.00 -1.71
C LEU A 312 -21.04 3.57 -1.69
N GLU A 313 -20.98 4.91 -1.78
CA GLU A 313 -19.73 5.69 -1.75
C GLU A 313 -19.63 6.62 -0.53
N GLN A 314 -18.40 6.84 -0.04
CA GLN A 314 -18.09 7.89 0.91
C GLN A 314 -16.63 8.35 0.82
N MET A 315 -16.44 9.66 0.70
CA MET A 315 -15.15 10.32 0.93
C MET A 315 -15.07 10.88 2.36
N VAL A 316 -13.96 10.66 3.05
CA VAL A 316 -13.66 11.17 4.39
C VAL A 316 -12.48 12.13 4.27
N PHE A 317 -12.74 13.43 4.42
CA PHE A 317 -11.71 14.46 4.34
C PHE A 317 -10.96 14.56 5.68
N ALA A 318 -9.93 13.72 5.84
CA ALA A 318 -9.12 13.60 7.05
C ALA A 318 -7.73 13.03 6.73
N GLU A 319 -6.77 13.29 7.63
CA GLU A 319 -5.50 12.57 7.66
C GLU A 319 -5.74 11.12 8.10
N ALA A 320 -5.18 10.16 7.39
CA ALA A 320 -5.54 8.75 7.54
C ALA A 320 -5.12 8.14 8.89
N GLY A 321 -3.96 8.50 9.44
CA GLY A 321 -3.52 8.07 10.77
C GLY A 321 -4.51 8.44 11.88
N SER A 322 -5.24 9.54 11.72
CA SER A 322 -6.25 9.96 12.70
C SER A 322 -7.58 9.19 12.66
N VAL A 323 -7.91 8.52 11.55
CA VAL A 323 -9.25 7.91 11.33
C VAL A 323 -9.23 6.45 10.91
N MET A 324 -8.20 6.01 10.19
CA MET A 324 -8.07 4.65 9.68
C MET A 324 -7.98 3.59 10.79
N PRO A 325 -7.26 3.84 11.91
CA PRO A 325 -7.24 2.89 13.03
C PRO A 325 -8.63 2.64 13.62
N LEU A 326 -9.49 3.67 13.67
CA LEU A 326 -10.86 3.55 14.18
C LEU A 326 -11.75 2.73 13.23
N LEU A 327 -11.64 2.98 11.92
CA LEU A 327 -12.40 2.23 10.90
C LEU A 327 -12.01 0.75 10.91
N ALA A 328 -10.70 0.46 10.93
CA ALA A 328 -10.18 -0.90 10.90
C ALA A 328 -10.51 -1.68 12.18
N SER A 329 -10.36 -1.05 13.36
CA SER A 329 -10.75 -1.65 14.64
C SER A 329 -12.25 -1.97 14.69
N ASP A 330 -13.14 -1.06 14.28
CA ASP A 330 -14.59 -1.33 14.24
C ASP A 330 -14.90 -2.57 13.39
N ALA A 331 -14.33 -2.65 12.19
CA ALA A 331 -14.54 -3.76 11.27
C ALA A 331 -13.98 -5.09 11.82
N TYR A 332 -12.79 -5.05 12.43
CA TYR A 332 -12.19 -6.22 13.09
C TYR A 332 -13.09 -6.76 14.21
N HIS A 333 -13.60 -5.88 15.08
CA HIS A 333 -14.42 -6.25 16.23
C HIS A 333 -15.87 -6.60 15.90
N ARG A 334 -16.40 -6.16 14.74
CA ARG A 334 -17.69 -6.67 14.21
C ARG A 334 -17.57 -8.11 13.69
N GLY A 335 -16.41 -8.47 13.15
CA GLY A 335 -16.08 -9.87 12.85
C GLY A 335 -16.72 -10.45 11.58
N ALA A 336 -17.28 -9.62 10.70
CA ALA A 336 -17.84 -10.07 9.42
C ALA A 336 -16.83 -10.86 8.57
N TRP A 337 -15.55 -10.47 8.68
CA TRP A 337 -14.42 -11.10 7.99
C TRP A 337 -14.24 -12.58 8.25
N LYS A 338 -14.67 -13.08 9.43
CA LYS A 338 -14.56 -14.50 9.81
C LYS A 338 -15.37 -15.43 8.90
N ASN A 339 -16.38 -14.89 8.22
CA ASN A 339 -17.28 -15.65 7.35
C ASN A 339 -16.94 -15.47 5.86
N ARG A 340 -15.90 -14.70 5.52
CA ARG A 340 -15.49 -14.46 4.13
C ARG A 340 -14.71 -15.66 3.59
N ALA A 341 -14.98 -16.04 2.35
CA ALA A 341 -14.13 -16.96 1.61
C ALA A 341 -12.81 -16.25 1.23
N LYS A 342 -11.70 -16.98 1.24
CA LYS A 342 -10.42 -16.47 0.74
C LYS A 342 -10.43 -16.46 -0.79
N ARG A 343 -10.12 -15.34 -1.42
CA ARG A 343 -10.09 -15.21 -2.89
C ARG A 343 -8.80 -15.74 -3.52
N ALA A 344 -7.66 -15.53 -2.86
CA ALA A 344 -6.34 -16.01 -3.29
C ALA A 344 -6.02 -15.68 -4.76
N PHE A 345 -6.27 -14.43 -5.19
CA PHE A 345 -6.11 -14.02 -6.58
C PHE A 345 -4.68 -14.14 -7.10
N GLY A 346 -3.67 -14.20 -6.23
CA GLY A 346 -2.28 -14.46 -6.61
C GLY A 346 -2.11 -15.76 -7.42
N LYS A 347 -2.91 -16.79 -7.11
CA LYS A 347 -2.89 -18.09 -7.80
C LYS A 347 -3.33 -18.04 -9.27
N MET A 348 -3.88 -16.92 -9.73
CA MET A 348 -4.23 -16.75 -11.14
C MET A 348 -3.00 -16.69 -12.06
N PHE A 349 -1.83 -16.42 -11.50
CA PHE A 349 -0.62 -16.12 -12.26
C PHE A 349 0.55 -17.07 -11.94
N ASP A 350 0.28 -18.15 -11.20
CA ASP A 350 1.26 -19.19 -10.85
C ASP A 350 1.31 -20.31 -11.91
#